data_AF-A0A2S6SG04-F1
#
_entry.id   AF-A0A2S6SG04-F1
#
_cell.length_a   1.000
_cell.length_b   1.000
_cell.length_c   1.000
_cell.angle_alpha   90.00
_cell.angle_beta   90.00
_cell.angle_gamma   90.00
#
_symmetry.space_group_name_H-M   'P 1'
#
loop_
_entity.id
_entity.type
_entity.pdbx_description
1 polymer ?
#
loop_
_entity_poly.entity_id
_entity_poly.type
_entity_poly.pdbx_seq_one_letter_code
_entity_poly.pdbx_strand_id
1 'polypeptide(L)' 'MHYVFITGGVSSSLGKGLASAAIASLLQLRKFKVRIRKLDPYLNVDPGTMSPYQHGEVFVTDD' A
#
# COMPACT_ATOMS: atom_id res chain seq x y z
N MET A 1 -17.34 -11.96 -2.84
CA MET A 1 -16.31 -10.96 -2.45
C MET A 1 -14.96 -11.52 -2.87
N HIS A 2 -14.17 -10.76 -3.62
CA HIS A 2 -12.90 -11.24 -4.20
C HIS A 2 -11.71 -10.52 -3.59
N TYR A 3 -10.60 -11.23 -3.46
CA TYR A 3 -9.34 -10.71 -2.95
C TYR A 3 -8.22 -10.96 -3.97
N VAL A 4 -7.36 -9.97 -4.15
CA VAL A 4 -6.16 -10.06 -4.97
C VAL A 4 -4.98 -9.76 -4.07
N PHE A 5 -4.08 -10.73 -3.92
CA PHE A 5 -2.85 -10.58 -3.14
C PHE A 5 -1.72 -10.17 -4.08
N ILE A 6 -0.99 -9.11 -3.69
CA ILE A 6 0.17 -8.62 -4.44
C ILE A 6 1.40 -8.87 -3.57
N THR A 7 2.21 -9.83 -3.98
CA THR A 7 3.47 -10.20 -3.31
C THR A 7 4.66 -9.66 -4.08
N GLY A 8 5.79 -9.49 -3.39
CA GLY A 8 7.06 -9.09 -4.01
C GLY A 8 8.13 -10.16 -3.89
N GLY A 9 8.86 -10.41 -4.97
CA GLY A 9 10.08 -11.21 -4.97
C GLY A 9 11.30 -10.40 -5.38
N VAL A 10 12.48 -11.01 -5.26
CA VAL A 10 13.80 -10.49 -5.68
C VAL A 10 14.31 -9.31 -4.86
N SER A 11 13.67 -8.15 -4.93
CA SER A 11 14.13 -6.95 -4.20
C SER A 11 12.96 -6.04 -3.78
N SER A 12 13.17 -5.29 -2.70
CA SER A 12 12.27 -4.21 -2.29
C SER A 12 12.40 -3.00 -3.22
N SER A 13 11.47 -2.04 -3.14
CA SER A 13 11.47 -0.79 -3.94
C SER A 13 11.19 -0.89 -5.45
N LEU A 14 10.81 -2.07 -5.97
CA LEU A 14 10.38 -2.25 -7.37
C LEU A 14 9.02 -1.62 -7.75
N GLY A 15 8.44 -0.78 -6.89
CA GLY A 15 7.19 -0.08 -7.22
C GLY A 15 5.90 -0.88 -7.03
N LYS A 16 5.90 -1.91 -6.16
CA LYS A 16 4.71 -2.75 -5.88
C LYS A 16 3.49 -1.93 -5.45
N GLY A 17 3.69 -0.92 -4.60
CA GLY A 17 2.63 -0.01 -4.17
C GLY A 17 2.00 0.74 -5.35
N LEU A 18 2.83 1.32 -6.22
CA LEU A 18 2.37 2.05 -7.39
C LEU A 18 1.62 1.13 -8.38
N ALA A 19 2.17 -0.05 -8.65
CA ALA A 19 1.51 -1.03 -9.52
C ALA A 19 0.15 -1.48 -8.96
N SER A 20 0.06 -1.73 -7.65
CA SER A 20 -1.20 -2.08 -6.99
C SER A 20 -2.26 -0.97 -7.08
N ALA A 21 -1.85 0.29 -6.92
CA ALA A 21 -2.71 1.45 -7.06
C ALA A 21 -3.21 1.63 -8.51
N ALA A 22 -2.34 1.42 -9.50
CA ALA A 22 -2.71 1.48 -10.91
C ALA A 22 -3.77 0.42 -11.29
N ILE A 23 -3.60 -0.83 -10.82
CA ILE A 23 -4.57 -1.91 -11.05
C ILE A 23 -5.91 -1.56 -10.38
N ALA A 24 -5.89 -1.07 -9.14
CA ALA A 24 -7.10 -0.66 -8.44
C ALA A 24 -7.86 0.45 -9.19
N SER A 25 -7.13 1.44 -9.72
CA SER A 25 -7.70 2.52 -10.55
C SER A 25 -8.39 1.97 -11.82
N LEU A 26 -7.75 1.04 -12.53
CA LEU A 26 -8.35 0.38 -13.71
C LEU A 26 -9.65 -0.37 -13.36
N LEU A 27 -9.69 -1.06 -12.22
CA LEU A 27 -10.88 -1.76 -11.76
C LEU A 27 -12.00 -0.78 -11.36
N GLN A 28 -11.65 0.33 -10.70
CA GLN A 28 -12.60 1.39 -10.39
C GLN A 28 -13.18 2.02 -11.66
N LEU A 29 -12.37 2.24 -12.71
CA LEU A 29 -12.85 2.69 -14.02
C LEU A 29 -13.84 1.71 -14.67
N ARG A 30 -13.73 0.42 -14.36
CA ARG A 30 -14.69 -0.62 -14.76
C ARG A 30 -15.90 -0.74 -13.83
N LYS A 31 -16.10 0.25 -12.95
CA LYS A 31 -17.21 0.34 -11.98
C LYS A 31 -17.17 -0.73 -10.89
N PHE A 32 -16.01 -1.33 -10.62
CA PHE A 32 -15.85 -2.19 -9.45
C PHE A 32 -15.58 -1.36 -8.19
N LYS A 33 -16.19 -1.75 -7.07
CA LYS A 33 -15.85 -1.21 -5.75
C LYS A 33 -14.57 -1.88 -5.25
N VAL A 34 -13.46 -1.14 -5.23
CA VAL A 34 -12.14 -1.64 -4.82
C VAL A 34 -11.64 -0.90 -3.59
N ARG A 35 -11.05 -1.64 -2.64
CA ARG A 35 -10.34 -1.10 -1.48
C ARG A 35 -8.96 -1.74 -1.41
N ILE A 36 -7.92 -0.91 -1.25
CA ILE A 36 -6.54 -1.36 -1.06
C ILE A 36 -6.26 -1.49 0.45
N ARG A 37 -5.45 -2.48 0.84
CA ARG A 37 -4.86 -2.57 2.18
C ARG A 37 -3.38 -2.89 2.03
N LYS A 38 -2.54 -2.11 2.71
CA LYS A 38 -1.11 -2.37 2.83
C LYS A 38 -0.85 -3.19 4.10
N LEU A 39 0.03 -4.17 4.01
CA LEU A 39 0.49 -4.96 5.16
C LEU A 39 1.96 -4.65 5.34
N ASP A 40 2.29 -3.90 6.38
CA ASP A 40 3.66 -3.55 6.73
C ASP A 40 4.23 -4.61 7.68
N PRO A 41 5.38 -5.24 7.36
CA PRO A 41 5.97 -6.30 8.19
C PRO A 41 6.76 -5.76 9.39
N TYR A 42 6.76 -4.44 9.61
CA TYR A 42 7.47 -3.81 10.72
C TYR A 42 6.80 -4.11 12.06
N LEU A 43 7.60 -4.14 13.13
CA LEU A 43 7.09 -4.37 14.49
C LEU A 43 6.43 -3.13 15.09
N ASN A 44 6.78 -1.94 14.59
CA ASN A 44 6.18 -0.68 15.02
C ASN A 44 4.66 -0.74 14.79
N VAL A 45 3.89 -0.39 15.83
CA VAL A 45 2.42 -0.35 15.76
C VAL A 45 1.96 0.72 14.77
N ASP A 46 2.67 1.85 14.76
CA ASP A 46 2.44 2.97 13.86
C ASP A 46 3.78 3.58 13.38
N PRO A 47 3.80 4.20 12.19
CA PRO A 47 5.01 4.82 11.65
C PRO A 47 5.36 6.17 12.31
N GLY A 48 4.53 6.72 13.21
CA GLY A 48 4.80 7.99 13.90
C GLY A 48 6.02 7.94 14.81
N THR A 49 6.45 6.74 15.20
CA THR A 49 7.70 6.51 15.95
C THR A 49 8.95 6.48 15.06
N MET A 50 8.80 6.50 13.73
CA MET A 50 9.91 6.42 12.78
C MET A 50 10.34 7.82 12.32
N SER A 51 11.65 8.01 12.10
CA SER A 51 12.16 9.27 11.56
C SER A 51 11.69 9.48 10.11
N PRO A 52 11.02 10.61 9.77
CA PRO A 52 10.43 10.82 8.45
C PRO A 52 11.49 11.01 7.34
N TYR A 53 12.66 11.55 7.69
CA TYR A 53 13.75 11.74 6.74
C TYR A 53 14.41 10.42 6.30
N GLN A 54 14.25 9.36 7.10
CA GLN A 54 14.88 8.07 6.83
C GLN A 54 13.88 7.03 6.31
N HIS A 55 12.62 7.08 6.75
CA HIS A 55 11.61 6.06 6.46
C HIS A 55 10.44 6.56 5.60
N GLY A 56 10.46 7.85 5.23
CA GLY A 56 9.38 8.49 4.47
C GLY A 56 8.34 9.14 5.38
N GLU A 57 7.40 9.84 4.74
CA GLU A 57 6.33 10.55 5.44
C GLU A 57 5.33 9.61 6.12
N VAL A 58 4.66 10.13 7.15
CA VAL A 58 3.53 9.48 7.80
C VAL A 58 2.25 10.01 7.16
N PHE A 59 1.49 9.12 6.52
CA PHE A 59 0.17 9.45 5.98
C PHE A 59 -0.92 9.24 7.03
N VAL A 60 -1.75 10.26 7.27
CA VAL A 60 -2.88 10.21 8.22
C VAL A 60 -4.18 10.23 7.41
N THR A 61 -5.08 9.29 7.71
CA THR A 61 -6.40 9.19 7.09
C THR A 61 -7.42 10.12 7.77
N ASP A 62 -8.57 10.35 7.14
CA ASP A 62 -9.58 11.34 7.61
C ASP A 62 -10.38 10.89 8.86
N ASP A 63 -10.24 9.63 9.30
CA ASP A 63 -10.90 9.05 10.47
C ASP A 63 -10.17 9.35 11.78
#